data_AF-A0A6B3C9E5-F1
#
_entry.id   AF-A0A6B3C9E5-F1
#
_cell.length_a   1.000
_cell.length_b   1.000
_cell.length_c   1.000
_cell.angle_alpha   90.00
_cell.angle_beta   90.00
_cell.angle_gamma   90.00
#
_symmetry.space_group_name_H-M   'P 1'
#
loop_
_entity.id
_entity.type
_entity.pdbx_description
1 polymer ?
#
loop_
_entity_poly.entity_id
_entity_poly.type
_entity_poly.pdbx_seq_one_letter_code
_entity_poly.pdbx_strand_id
1 'polypeptide(L)'
;RTRYVLTPNQHIGAYKVGFSAEWLTREYLARRGGGRILPEQLTPARCALFGYRPKEIKLDGQQIRPTLLQPEYQSQVGLDAYDAGARILTDFFKSELEQFLTEDLDPLGRKIIEVVLRDGTVADYEELTPLYV
;
A
#
# COMPACT_ATOMS: atom_id res chain seq x y z
N ARG A 1 -1.34 10.45 -17.63
CA ARG A 1 -0.26 10.07 -16.68
C ARG A 1 -0.60 8.69 -16.15
N THR A 2 0.36 7.77 -16.14
CA THR A 2 0.12 6.39 -15.66
C THR A 2 -0.05 6.39 -14.14
N ARG A 3 -0.98 5.57 -13.64
CA ARG A 3 -1.21 5.34 -12.21
C ARG A 3 -0.86 3.89 -11.89
N TYR A 4 -0.27 3.67 -10.73
CA TYR A 4 0.12 2.34 -10.24
C TYR A 4 -0.64 2.04 -8.95
N VAL A 5 -1.02 0.79 -8.77
CA VAL A 5 -1.66 0.29 -7.54
C VAL A 5 -0.95 -0.98 -7.10
N LEU A 6 -0.75 -1.12 -5.79
CA LEU A 6 -0.31 -2.37 -5.18
C LEU A 6 -1.56 -3.17 -4.78
N THR A 7 -1.70 -4.39 -5.30
CA THR A 7 -2.84 -5.27 -4.97
C THR A 7 -2.32 -6.59 -4.40
N PRO A 8 -2.83 -7.05 -3.25
CA PRO A 8 -2.42 -8.34 -2.69
C PRO A 8 -2.90 -9.50 -3.57
N ASN A 9 -2.04 -10.48 -3.80
CA ASN A 9 -2.34 -11.63 -4.67
C ASN A 9 -2.38 -12.99 -3.93
N GLN A 10 -2.06 -13.02 -2.63
CA GLN A 10 -2.05 -14.24 -1.83
C GLN A 10 -2.96 -14.12 -0.62
N HIS A 11 -2.63 -13.21 0.30
CA HIS A 11 -3.34 -13.03 1.57
C HIS A 11 -3.68 -11.57 1.83
N ILE A 12 -4.78 -11.35 2.56
CA ILE A 12 -5.12 -10.08 3.19
C ILE A 12 -5.36 -10.38 4.68
N GLY A 13 -4.37 -10.07 5.51
CA GLY A 13 -4.36 -10.53 6.90
C GLY A 13 -4.48 -12.05 6.98
N ALA A 14 -5.44 -12.55 7.74
CA ALA A 14 -5.65 -13.99 7.93
C ALA A 14 -6.37 -14.69 6.75
N TYR A 15 -6.87 -13.94 5.76
CA TYR A 15 -7.67 -14.50 4.67
C TYR A 15 -6.81 -14.76 3.44
N LYS A 16 -6.85 -16.00 2.93
CA LYS A 16 -6.33 -16.33 1.60
C LYS A 16 -7.29 -15.81 0.53
N VAL A 17 -6.83 -14.86 -0.28
CA VAL A 17 -7.64 -14.20 -1.32
C VAL A 17 -7.27 -14.63 -2.73
N GLY A 18 -6.04 -15.13 -2.92
CA GLY A 18 -5.54 -15.45 -4.26
C GLY A 18 -5.68 -14.27 -5.22
N PHE A 19 -6.06 -14.58 -6.47
CA PHE A 19 -6.19 -13.58 -7.52
C PHE A 19 -7.50 -12.76 -7.47
N SER A 20 -8.43 -13.09 -6.56
CA SER A 20 -9.74 -12.42 -6.48
C SER A 20 -9.61 -10.91 -6.19
N ALA A 21 -8.63 -10.51 -5.39
CA ALA A 21 -8.39 -9.10 -5.10
C ALA A 21 -7.97 -8.33 -6.36
N GLU A 22 -7.15 -8.92 -7.25
CA GLU A 22 -6.76 -8.28 -8.51
C GLU A 22 -7.95 -8.08 -9.45
N TRP A 23 -8.82 -9.08 -9.60
CA TRP A 23 -10.04 -8.96 -10.39
C TRP A 23 -10.94 -7.83 -9.88
N LEU A 24 -11.19 -7.79 -8.56
CA LEU A 24 -12.02 -6.76 -7.94
C LEU A 24 -11.41 -5.36 -8.09
N THR A 25 -10.09 -5.22 -7.92
CA THR A 25 -9.39 -3.94 -8.12
C THR A 25 -9.53 -3.47 -9.57
N ARG A 26 -9.36 -4.36 -10.55
CA ARG A 26 -9.51 -4.01 -11.98
C ARG A 26 -10.92 -3.57 -12.30
N GLU A 27 -11.93 -4.29 -11.81
CA GLU A 27 -13.34 -3.94 -11.99
C GLU A 27 -13.67 -2.58 -11.36
N TYR A 28 -13.20 -2.35 -10.13
CA TYR A 28 -13.39 -1.09 -9.41
C TYR A 28 -12.80 0.10 -10.17
N LEU A 29 -11.57 -0.03 -10.67
CA LEU A 29 -10.88 1.02 -11.40
C LEU A 29 -11.51 1.30 -12.77
N ALA A 30 -11.96 0.26 -13.49
CA ALA A 30 -12.61 0.38 -14.79
C ALA A 30 -13.92 1.18 -14.71
N ARG A 31 -14.70 0.97 -13.64
CA ARG A 31 -16.00 1.63 -13.44
C ARG A 31 -15.91 3.10 -13.05
N ARG A 32 -14.77 3.56 -12.53
CA ARG A 32 -14.53 4.95 -12.13
C ARG A 32 -14.01 5.85 -13.26
N GLY A 33 -14.16 5.45 -14.53
CA GLY A 33 -13.85 6.29 -15.69
C GLY A 33 -12.41 6.81 -15.70
N GLY A 34 -11.43 5.96 -15.36
CA GLY A 34 -10.02 6.34 -15.25
C GLY A 34 -9.44 6.29 -13.83
N GLY A 35 -10.11 5.60 -12.90
CA GLY A 35 -9.56 5.34 -11.56
C GLY A 35 -9.38 6.59 -10.71
N ARG A 36 -10.24 7.61 -10.87
CA ARG A 36 -10.18 8.83 -10.05
C ARG A 36 -10.59 8.47 -8.61
N ILE A 37 -9.66 8.65 -7.69
CA ILE A 37 -9.84 8.43 -6.25
C ILE A 37 -9.53 9.78 -5.63
N LEU A 38 -10.43 10.29 -4.79
CA LEU A 38 -10.21 11.58 -4.15
C LEU A 38 -9.35 11.40 -2.88
N PRO A 39 -8.52 12.37 -2.49
CA PRO A 39 -7.69 12.28 -1.29
C PRO A 39 -8.49 11.90 -0.03
N GLU A 40 -9.70 12.43 0.13
CA GLU A 40 -10.58 12.14 1.27
C GLU A 40 -11.06 10.69 1.33
N GLN A 41 -10.99 9.95 0.21
CA GLN A 41 -11.31 8.52 0.13
C GLN A 41 -10.14 7.63 0.53
N LEU A 42 -8.95 8.21 0.74
CA LEU A 42 -7.73 7.51 1.10
C LEU A 42 -7.34 7.77 2.55
N THR A 43 -6.66 6.79 3.15
CA THR A 43 -6.02 6.90 4.45
C THR A 43 -4.63 6.28 4.36
N PRO A 44 -3.62 6.81 5.06
CA PRO A 44 -2.30 6.18 5.09
C PRO A 44 -2.42 4.75 5.62
N ALA A 45 -1.71 3.81 5.00
CA ALA A 45 -1.54 2.48 5.56
C ALA A 45 -0.66 2.55 6.81
N ARG A 46 -0.88 1.65 7.75
CA ARG A 46 -0.08 1.56 8.98
C ARG A 46 1.37 1.13 8.68
N CYS A 47 1.58 0.26 7.70
CA CYS A 47 2.87 0.05 7.07
C CYS A 47 3.09 1.09 5.95
N ALA A 48 4.02 2.03 6.15
CA ALA A 48 4.25 3.13 5.22
C ALA A 48 4.67 2.69 3.81
N LEU A 49 5.31 1.52 3.68
CA LEU A 49 5.69 0.92 2.40
C LEU A 49 4.49 0.64 1.47
N PHE A 50 3.29 0.52 2.02
CA PHE A 50 2.06 0.35 1.22
C PHE A 50 1.44 1.68 0.77
N GLY A 51 1.96 2.82 1.22
CA GLY A 51 1.46 4.14 0.88
C GLY A 51 0.03 4.37 1.39
N TYR A 52 -0.87 4.73 0.48
CA TYR A 52 -2.28 4.99 0.79
C TYR A 52 -3.18 3.83 0.41
N ARG A 53 -4.21 3.62 1.23
CA ARG A 53 -5.26 2.62 1.01
C ARG A 53 -6.66 3.27 1.02
N PRO A 54 -7.64 2.71 0.30
CA PRO A 54 -9.00 3.22 0.32
C PRO A 54 -9.66 2.99 1.68
N LYS A 55 -10.40 4.00 2.17
CA LYS A 55 -11.24 3.90 3.37
C LYS A 55 -12.42 2.95 3.15
N GLU A 56 -12.97 2.98 1.94
CA GLU A 56 -14.13 2.19 1.53
C GLU A 56 -14.04 1.85 0.04
N ILE A 57 -14.48 0.64 -0.31
CA ILE A 57 -14.71 0.22 -1.68
C ILE A 57 -16.15 -0.29 -1.78
N LYS A 58 -16.89 0.23 -2.77
CA LYS A 58 -18.20 -0.28 -3.17
C LYS A 58 -18.13 -0.76 -4.62
N LEU A 59 -18.66 -1.95 -4.87
CA LEU A 59 -18.76 -2.61 -6.17
C LEU A 59 -20.19 -3.16 -6.32
N ASP A 60 -20.89 -2.75 -7.38
CA ASP A 60 -22.31 -3.13 -7.59
C ASP A 60 -23.21 -2.92 -6.38
N GLY A 61 -23.04 -1.79 -5.68
CA GLY A 61 -23.81 -1.49 -4.47
C GLY A 61 -23.43 -2.33 -3.24
N GLN A 62 -22.53 -3.31 -3.39
CA GLN A 62 -22.00 -4.10 -2.30
C GLN A 62 -20.72 -3.47 -1.75
N GLN A 63 -20.63 -3.37 -0.44
CA GLN A 63 -19.45 -2.88 0.25
C GLN A 63 -18.45 -4.02 0.44
N ILE A 64 -17.19 -3.81 0.03
CA ILE A 64 -16.10 -4.69 0.42
C ILE A 64 -15.91 -4.55 1.93
N ARG A 65 -15.86 -5.69 2.63
CA ARG A 65 -15.70 -5.72 4.09
C ARG A 65 -14.54 -4.81 4.52
N PRO A 66 -14.75 -3.82 5.42
CA PRO A 66 -13.70 -2.88 5.82
C PRO A 66 -12.41 -3.55 6.34
N THR A 67 -12.51 -4.70 6.99
CA THR A 67 -11.36 -5.47 7.50
C THR A 67 -10.49 -6.09 6.40
N LEU A 68 -10.95 -6.11 5.14
CA LEU A 68 -10.11 -6.48 3.98
C LEU A 68 -9.33 -5.27 3.43
N LEU A 69 -9.74 -4.05 3.76
CA LEU A 69 -8.98 -2.84 3.49
C LEU A 69 -8.07 -2.48 4.68
N GLN A 70 -8.45 -2.92 5.89
CA GLN A 70 -7.78 -2.64 7.15
C GLN A 70 -7.54 -3.94 7.93
N PRO A 71 -6.52 -4.74 7.54
CA PRO A 71 -6.29 -6.07 8.09
C PRO A 71 -6.02 -6.09 9.59
N GLU A 72 -5.50 -5.01 10.17
CA GLU A 72 -5.27 -4.86 11.60
C GLU A 72 -6.56 -4.97 12.44
N TYR A 73 -7.73 -4.78 11.83
CA TYR A 73 -9.03 -4.94 12.50
C TYR A 73 -9.66 -6.33 12.30
N GLN A 74 -8.95 -7.26 11.66
CA GLN A 74 -9.37 -8.65 11.63
C GLN A 74 -9.13 -9.28 13.01
N SER A 75 -10.11 -10.02 13.52
CA SER A 75 -10.04 -10.68 14.84
C SER A 75 -8.88 -11.68 14.97
N GLN A 76 -8.42 -12.25 13.85
CA GLN A 76 -7.30 -13.18 13.81
C GLN A 76 -5.93 -12.51 13.60
N VAL A 77 -5.90 -11.19 13.40
CA VAL A 77 -4.67 -10.44 13.14
C VAL A 77 -4.40 -9.49 14.32
N GLY A 78 -5.27 -8.50 14.53
CA GLY A 78 -5.02 -7.45 15.52
C GLY A 78 -3.82 -6.55 15.18
N LEU A 79 -3.54 -5.57 16.05
CA LEU A 79 -2.42 -4.64 15.87
C LEU A 79 -1.07 -5.34 16.00
N ASP A 80 -0.91 -6.23 16.98
CA ASP A 80 0.39 -6.86 17.28
C ASP A 80 0.90 -7.73 16.12
N ALA A 81 0.04 -8.59 15.55
CA ALA A 81 0.45 -9.42 14.42
C ALA A 81 0.63 -8.61 13.13
N TYR A 82 -0.17 -7.55 12.94
CA TYR A 82 0.01 -6.63 11.82
C TYR A 82 1.39 -5.96 11.92
N ASP A 83 1.73 -5.41 13.08
CA ASP A 83 2.97 -4.66 13.30
C ASP A 83 4.19 -5.58 13.21
N ALA A 84 4.09 -6.83 13.68
CA ALA A 84 5.12 -7.84 13.48
C ALA A 84 5.34 -8.13 11.98
N GLY A 85 4.25 -8.30 11.21
CA GLY A 85 4.34 -8.51 9.76
C GLY A 85 4.89 -7.31 9.00
N ALA A 86 4.47 -6.10 9.38
CA ALA A 86 4.99 -4.85 8.81
C ALA A 86 6.49 -4.73 9.07
N ARG A 87 6.96 -5.07 10.28
CA ARG A 87 8.38 -5.07 10.62
C ARG A 87 9.18 -6.07 9.76
N ILE A 88 8.68 -7.30 9.57
CA ILE A 88 9.35 -8.29 8.71
C ILE A 88 9.54 -7.73 7.30
N LEU A 89 8.51 -7.08 6.74
CA LEU A 89 8.60 -6.46 5.42
C LEU A 89 9.58 -5.29 5.39
N THR A 90 9.49 -4.38 6.37
CA THR A 90 10.37 -3.22 6.45
C THR A 90 11.83 -3.62 6.62
N ASP A 91 12.13 -4.57 7.50
CA ASP A 91 13.50 -5.06 7.72
C ASP A 91 14.07 -5.72 6.45
N PHE A 92 13.24 -6.48 5.70
CA PHE A 92 13.62 -7.03 4.39
C PHE A 92 13.93 -5.92 3.38
N PHE A 93 13.08 -4.91 3.23
CA PHE A 93 13.35 -3.83 2.28
C PHE A 93 14.59 -3.03 2.67
N LYS A 94 14.83 -2.80 3.97
CA LYS A 94 16.06 -2.13 4.42
C LYS A 94 17.30 -2.93 4.01
N SER A 95 17.33 -4.23 4.27
CA SER A 95 18.48 -5.07 3.90
C SER A 95 18.70 -5.12 2.38
N GLU A 96 17.63 -5.22 1.60
CA GLU A 96 17.75 -5.33 0.14
C GLU A 96 18.07 -3.99 -0.53
N LEU A 97 17.64 -2.86 0.03
CA LEU A 97 17.80 -1.56 -0.63
C LEU A 97 19.19 -0.94 -0.46
N GLU A 98 19.92 -1.29 0.60
CA GLU A 98 21.27 -0.73 0.87
C GLU A 98 22.24 -0.92 -0.30
N GLN A 99 22.19 -2.07 -0.97
CA GLN A 99 23.08 -2.38 -2.10
C GLN A 99 22.88 -1.45 -3.30
N PHE A 100 21.73 -0.79 -3.40
CA PHE A 100 21.42 0.11 -4.51
C PHE A 100 21.91 1.54 -4.28
N LEU A 101 22.44 1.88 -3.09
CA LEU A 101 22.94 3.23 -2.76
C LEU A 101 24.31 3.54 -3.42
N THR A 102 24.40 3.35 -4.73
CA THR A 102 25.61 3.61 -5.54
C THR A 102 25.68 5.07 -6.00
N GLU A 103 26.85 5.52 -6.45
CA GLU A 103 27.04 6.87 -7.00
C GLU A 103 26.18 7.11 -8.26
N ASP A 104 25.87 6.06 -9.00
CA ASP A 104 25.07 6.11 -10.24
C ASP A 104 23.54 6.12 -10.00
N LEU A 105 23.09 5.92 -8.75
CA LEU A 105 21.66 5.90 -8.43
C LEU A 105 21.06 7.29 -8.65
N ASP A 106 19.90 7.32 -9.33
CA ASP A 106 19.13 8.56 -9.50
C ASP A 106 18.88 9.27 -8.15
N PRO A 107 19.08 10.60 -8.05
CA PRO A 107 18.93 11.32 -6.79
C PRO A 107 17.56 11.17 -6.12
N LEU A 108 16.47 11.02 -6.89
CA LEU A 108 15.15 10.74 -6.34
C LEU A 108 15.08 9.32 -5.79
N GLY A 109 15.64 8.34 -6.51
CA GLY A 109 15.76 6.96 -6.05
C GLY A 109 16.49 6.86 -4.71
N ARG A 110 17.61 7.58 -4.58
CA ARG A 110 18.38 7.67 -3.32
C ARG A 110 17.53 8.17 -2.16
N LYS A 111 16.81 9.29 -2.36
CA LYS A 111 15.93 9.86 -1.33
C LYS A 111 14.83 8.88 -0.92
N ILE A 112 14.23 8.16 -1.87
CA ILE A 112 13.20 7.15 -1.58
C ILE A 112 13.77 6.02 -0.70
N ILE A 113 14.98 5.53 -1.00
CA ILE A 113 15.66 4.52 -0.18
C ILE A 113 15.95 5.07 1.21
N GLU A 114 16.47 6.29 1.32
CA GLU A 114 16.75 6.94 2.60
C GLU A 114 15.50 7.07 3.48
N VAL A 115 14.31 7.32 2.89
CA VAL A 115 13.02 7.30 3.60
C VAL A 115 12.73 5.90 4.16
N VAL A 116 12.99 4.83 3.41
CA VAL A 116 12.83 3.43 3.91
C VAL A 116 13.77 3.17 5.08
N LEU A 117 15.06 3.53 4.96
CA LEU A 117 16.08 3.23 5.96
C LEU A 117 15.82 3.92 7.31
N ARG A 118 15.20 5.11 7.29
CA ARG A 118 14.86 5.88 8.51
C ARG A 118 13.45 5.68 9.05
N ASP A 119 12.71 4.68 8.56
CA ASP A 119 11.31 4.43 8.95
C ASP A 119 10.37 5.62 8.68
N GLY A 120 10.48 6.21 7.49
CA GLY A 120 9.64 7.34 7.10
C GLY A 120 8.15 6.99 6.98
N THR A 121 7.33 8.04 7.07
CA THR A 121 5.88 7.99 6.96
C THR A 121 5.43 8.02 5.50
N VAL A 122 4.13 7.75 5.27
CA VAL A 122 3.52 7.92 3.95
C VAL A 122 3.67 9.34 3.41
N ALA A 123 3.64 10.37 4.28
CA ALA A 123 3.81 11.76 3.89
C ALA A 123 5.22 12.05 3.37
N ASP A 124 6.26 11.44 3.97
CA ASP A 124 7.64 11.56 3.49
C ASP A 124 7.79 11.04 2.04
N TYR A 125 7.07 9.97 1.68
CA TYR A 125 7.02 9.48 0.30
C TYR A 125 6.21 10.39 -0.62
N GLU A 126 5.11 10.98 -0.14
CA GLU A 126 4.28 11.88 -0.93
C GLU A 126 5.02 13.18 -1.31
N GLU A 127 5.88 13.69 -0.42
CA GLU A 127 6.74 14.83 -0.73
C GLU A 127 7.71 14.55 -1.89
N LEU A 128 8.21 13.31 -2.00
CA LEU A 128 9.12 12.88 -3.06
C LEU A 128 8.37 12.47 -4.34
N THR A 129 7.22 11.81 -4.19
CA THR A 129 6.39 11.28 -5.27
C THR A 129 4.94 11.71 -5.08
N PRO A 130 4.57 12.94 -5.46
CA PRO A 130 3.24 13.47 -5.21
C PRO A 130 2.14 12.61 -5.85
N LEU A 131 1.10 12.32 -5.08
CA LEU A 131 -0.08 11.63 -5.59
C LEU A 131 -0.93 12.58 -6.43
N TYR A 132 -1.16 12.20 -7.69
CA TYR A 132 -2.10 12.89 -8.57
C TYR A 132 -3.43 12.16 -8.54
N VAL A 133 -4.20 12.41 -7.48
CA VAL A 133 -5.53 11.83 -7.21
C VAL A 133 -6.63 12.54 -8.00
#